data_AF-A0A6P7HFD0-F1
#
_entry.id   AF-A0A6P7HFD0-F1
#
_cell.length_a   1.000
_cell.length_b   1.000
_cell.length_c   1.000
_cell.angle_alpha   90.00
_cell.angle_beta   90.00
_cell.angle_gamma   90.00
#
_symmetry.space_group_name_H-M   'P 1'
#
loop_
_entity.id
_entity.type
_entity.pdbx_description
1 polymer ?
#
loop_
_entity_poly.entity_id
_entity_poly.type
_entity_poly.pdbx_seq_one_letter_code
_entity_poly.pdbx_strand_id
1 'polypeptide(L)'
;MEQWLESDDNQINLKVCPKCKTGIKLTQRYNEYVKGNLMDLQNVKTKFYGTENENRKVKAKLQSELQLLRQEFRIFGIGIFILADLRKLYSRLNDGINTRRLHINKVGLAAIRAKVDIFKLLLEPLKNYKVKLQDASMSMIQFKFISNYLMEHIDSISKQQYDDIMLEIDRFYKRLQFENIKYQPYLIKPEVKRM
;
A
#
# COMPACT_ATOMS: atom_id res chain seq x y z
N MET A 1 -34.50 5.41 4.20
CA MET A 1 -34.07 4.03 4.49
C MET A 1 -35.24 3.04 4.51
N GLU A 2 -36.49 3.48 4.70
CA GLU A 2 -37.67 2.59 4.79
C GLU A 2 -38.35 2.29 3.44
N GLN A 3 -37.93 2.95 2.36
CA GLN A 3 -38.53 2.84 1.02
C GLN A 3 -38.36 1.45 0.37
N TRP A 4 -37.43 0.63 0.87
CA TRP A 4 -37.22 -0.76 0.43
C TRP A 4 -38.22 -1.76 1.04
N LEU A 5 -39.04 -1.33 2.02
CA LEU A 5 -40.10 -2.16 2.62
C LEU A 5 -41.39 -2.17 1.80
N GLU A 6 -41.48 -1.30 0.79
CA GLU A 6 -42.67 -1.15 -0.08
C GLU A 6 -42.51 -1.89 -1.41
N SER A 7 -41.39 -2.58 -1.63
CA SER A 7 -41.06 -3.26 -2.88
C SER A 7 -41.31 -4.79 -2.79
N ASP A 8 -42.13 -5.28 -3.73
CA ASP A 8 -42.44 -6.67 -4.14
C ASP A 8 -43.62 -7.44 -3.49
N ASP A 9 -44.63 -7.65 -4.34
CA ASP A 9 -45.94 -8.28 -4.10
C ASP A 9 -45.95 -9.80 -3.88
N ASN A 10 -44.80 -10.48 -3.82
CA ASN A 10 -44.74 -11.95 -3.68
C ASN A 10 -43.80 -12.46 -2.59
N GLN A 11 -43.24 -11.57 -1.76
CA GLN A 11 -42.48 -11.96 -0.57
C GLN A 11 -43.22 -11.62 0.71
N ILE A 12 -42.76 -12.22 1.81
CA ILE A 12 -43.27 -11.99 3.16
C ILE A 12 -43.26 -10.49 3.47
N ASN A 13 -44.45 -9.89 3.50
CA ASN A 13 -44.61 -8.47 3.77
C ASN A 13 -44.51 -8.16 5.27
N LEU A 14 -44.06 -6.94 5.57
CA LEU A 14 -44.07 -6.38 6.92
C LEU A 14 -45.51 -6.35 7.44
N LYS A 15 -45.76 -6.92 8.63
CA LYS A 15 -47.09 -6.83 9.25
C LYS A 15 -47.42 -5.37 9.53
N VAL A 16 -48.60 -4.91 9.09
CA VAL A 16 -49.07 -3.54 9.30
C VAL A 16 -50.18 -3.50 10.36
N CYS A 17 -50.28 -2.37 11.06
CA CYS A 17 -51.38 -2.11 11.99
C CYS A 17 -52.71 -2.07 11.21
N PRO A 18 -53.75 -2.82 11.61
CA PRO A 18 -55.03 -2.80 10.89
C PRO A 18 -55.77 -1.46 11.01
N LYS A 19 -55.49 -0.66 12.06
CA LYS A 19 -56.11 0.66 12.31
C LYS A 19 -55.46 1.80 11.53
N CYS A 20 -54.13 1.91 11.57
CA CYS A 20 -53.40 3.06 11.03
C CYS A 20 -52.44 2.70 9.89
N LYS A 21 -52.41 1.43 9.46
CA LYS A 21 -51.55 0.88 8.39
C LYS A 21 -50.04 1.05 8.63
N THR A 22 -49.61 1.51 9.80
CA THR A 22 -48.20 1.62 10.17
C THR A 22 -47.53 0.25 10.29
N GLY A 23 -46.34 0.08 9.71
CA GLY A 23 -45.54 -1.14 9.81
C GLY A 23 -45.15 -1.47 11.26
N ILE A 24 -45.42 -2.71 11.70
CA ILE A 24 -45.14 -3.19 13.05
C ILE A 24 -43.68 -3.65 13.13
N LYS A 25 -42.81 -2.76 13.64
CA LYS A 25 -41.36 -2.97 13.75
C LYS A 25 -40.92 -3.73 15.01
N LEU A 26 -41.83 -3.98 15.96
CA LEU A 26 -41.50 -4.63 17.25
C LEU A 26 -41.62 -6.16 17.21
N THR A 27 -41.92 -6.75 16.05
CA THR A 27 -42.07 -8.21 15.95
C THR A 27 -40.71 -8.91 15.97
N GLN A 28 -40.66 -10.11 16.56
CA GLN A 28 -39.48 -10.97 16.53
C GLN A 28 -38.99 -11.20 15.11
N ARG A 29 -39.91 -11.43 14.16
CA ARG A 29 -39.61 -11.61 12.74
C ARG A 29 -38.90 -10.42 12.10
N TYR A 30 -39.36 -9.20 12.39
CA TYR A 30 -38.70 -7.99 11.89
C TYR A 30 -37.30 -7.85 12.50
N ASN A 31 -37.16 -8.11 13.79
CA ASN A 31 -35.85 -8.10 14.45
C ASN A 31 -34.88 -9.14 13.88
N GLU A 32 -35.35 -10.36 13.58
CA GLU A 32 -34.55 -11.40 12.93
C GLU A 32 -34.11 -11.01 11.52
N TYR A 33 -35.02 -10.45 10.72
CA TYR A 33 -34.71 -9.94 9.38
C TYR A 33 -33.66 -8.83 9.41
N VAL A 34 -33.84 -7.83 10.27
CA VAL A 34 -32.87 -6.73 10.44
C VAL A 34 -31.52 -7.26 10.91
N LYS A 35 -31.49 -8.20 11.87
CA LYS A 35 -30.25 -8.84 12.33
C LYS A 35 -29.54 -9.59 11.20
N GLY A 36 -30.28 -10.34 10.38
CA GLY A 36 -29.74 -11.03 9.21
C GLY A 36 -29.06 -10.06 8.23
N ASN A 37 -29.78 -9.02 7.81
CA ASN A 37 -29.24 -8.01 6.89
C ASN A 37 -28.03 -7.27 7.47
N LEU A 38 -28.06 -6.93 8.77
CA LEU A 38 -26.91 -6.31 9.42
C LEU A 38 -25.70 -7.24 9.44
N MET A 39 -25.92 -8.53 9.69
CA MET A 39 -24.85 -9.53 9.68
C MET A 39 -24.28 -9.73 8.27
N ASP A 40 -25.11 -9.75 7.24
CA ASP A 40 -24.67 -9.83 5.84
C ASP A 40 -23.84 -8.60 5.44
N LEU A 41 -24.31 -7.40 5.78
CA LEU A 41 -23.55 -6.17 5.57
C LEU A 41 -22.22 -6.18 6.31
N GLN A 42 -22.20 -6.69 7.54
CA GLN A 42 -20.98 -6.83 8.32
C GLN A 42 -20.03 -7.84 7.68
N ASN A 43 -20.53 -8.99 7.20
CA ASN A 43 -19.74 -9.99 6.50
C ASN A 43 -19.09 -9.44 5.23
N VAL A 44 -19.85 -8.69 4.43
CA VAL A 44 -19.33 -8.01 3.23
C VAL A 44 -18.25 -7.00 3.63
N LYS A 45 -18.52 -6.14 4.62
CA LYS A 45 -17.53 -5.16 5.11
C LYS A 45 -16.26 -5.84 5.61
N THR A 46 -16.37 -6.91 6.39
CA THR A 46 -15.22 -7.66 6.90
C THR A 46 -14.43 -8.33 5.77
N LYS A 47 -15.11 -8.86 4.74
CA LYS A 47 -14.44 -9.45 3.57
C LYS A 47 -13.60 -8.43 2.80
N PHE A 48 -14.15 -7.23 2.56
CA PHE A 48 -13.46 -6.17 1.82
C PHE A 48 -12.42 -5.42 2.66
N TYR A 49 -12.76 -5.05 3.90
CA TYR A 49 -11.93 -4.19 4.75
C TYR A 49 -11.07 -4.93 5.77
N GLY A 50 -11.22 -6.25 5.89
CA GLY A 50 -10.53 -7.07 6.88
C GLY A 50 -11.07 -6.91 8.30
N THR A 51 -10.62 -7.78 9.20
CA THR A 51 -10.89 -7.63 10.63
C THR A 51 -9.90 -6.65 11.27
N GLU A 52 -10.27 -6.03 12.39
CA GLU A 52 -9.38 -5.11 13.11
C GLU A 52 -8.08 -5.81 13.54
N ASN A 53 -8.17 -7.05 14.02
CA ASN A 53 -7.01 -7.81 14.50
C ASN A 53 -6.03 -8.13 13.35
N GLU A 54 -6.53 -8.56 12.19
CA GLU A 54 -5.70 -8.78 10.99
C GLU A 54 -5.03 -7.47 10.55
N ASN A 55 -5.80 -6.39 10.45
CA ASN A 55 -5.30 -5.08 10.04
C ASN A 55 -4.23 -4.56 11.02
N ARG A 56 -4.41 -4.78 12.33
CA ARG A 56 -3.44 -4.41 13.36
C ARG A 56 -2.12 -5.19 13.21
N LYS A 57 -2.19 -6.50 12.97
CA LYS A 57 -0.99 -7.34 12.73
C LYS A 57 -0.22 -6.89 11.48
N VAL A 58 -0.93 -6.67 10.38
CA VAL A 58 -0.31 -6.19 9.12
C VAL A 58 0.31 -4.82 9.30
N LYS A 59 -0.38 -3.91 9.99
CA LYS A 59 0.14 -2.57 10.34
C LYS A 59 1.44 -2.67 11.14
N ALA A 60 1.48 -3.46 12.20
CA ALA A 60 2.69 -3.63 13.02
C ALA A 60 3.87 -4.17 12.19
N LYS A 61 3.61 -5.16 11.32
CA LYS A 61 4.62 -5.68 10.40
C LYS A 61 5.14 -4.59 9.45
N LEU A 62 4.24 -3.84 8.80
CA LEU A 62 4.62 -2.76 7.90
C LEU A 62 5.43 -1.66 8.60
N GLN A 63 5.10 -1.32 9.85
CA GLN A 63 5.86 -0.36 10.65
C GLN A 63 7.31 -0.84 10.87
N SER A 64 7.50 -2.12 11.22
CA SER A 64 8.85 -2.69 11.38
C SER A 64 9.63 -2.70 10.06
N GLU A 65 8.99 -3.07 8.95
CA GLU A 65 9.62 -3.09 7.64
C GLU A 65 10.03 -1.68 7.16
N LEU A 66 9.21 -0.67 7.41
CA LEU A 66 9.54 0.73 7.10
C LEU A 66 10.74 1.23 7.91
N GLN A 67 10.87 0.80 9.16
CA GLN A 67 12.03 1.14 9.99
C GLN A 67 13.31 0.49 9.45
N LEU A 68 13.24 -0.78 9.03
CA LEU A 68 14.38 -1.47 8.41
C LEU A 68 14.76 -0.81 7.08
N LEU A 69 13.78 -0.54 6.21
CA LEU A 69 14.01 0.18 4.94
C LEU A 69 14.72 1.51 5.17
N ARG A 70 14.30 2.28 6.17
CA ARG A 70 14.93 3.56 6.51
C ARG A 70 16.41 3.39 6.86
N GLN A 71 16.77 2.32 7.55
CA GLN A 71 18.17 2.03 7.89
C GLN A 71 18.96 1.63 6.64
N GLU A 72 18.41 0.75 5.81
CA GLU A 72 19.06 0.30 4.57
C GLU A 72 19.31 1.47 3.60
N PHE A 73 18.31 2.33 3.37
CA PHE A 73 18.48 3.50 2.50
C PHE A 73 19.52 4.50 3.02
N ARG A 74 19.74 4.57 4.34
CA ARG A 74 20.83 5.39 4.91
C ARG A 74 22.20 4.84 4.52
N ILE A 75 22.38 3.52 4.55
CA ILE A 75 23.65 2.86 4.18
C ILE A 75 24.03 3.19 2.72
N PHE A 76 23.05 3.18 1.83
CA PHE A 76 23.24 3.49 0.40
C PHE A 76 23.21 4.99 0.06
N GLY A 77 23.14 5.86 1.05
CA GLY A 77 23.26 7.31 0.85
C GLY A 77 22.02 8.04 0.36
N ILE A 78 20.87 7.38 0.33
CA ILE A 78 19.59 7.95 -0.13
C ILE A 78 18.74 8.44 1.04
N GLY A 79 19.19 8.15 2.26
CA GLY A 79 18.41 8.30 3.48
C GLY A 79 17.87 9.69 3.79
N ILE A 80 18.35 10.77 3.15
CA ILE A 80 17.77 12.12 3.29
C ILE A 80 16.57 12.31 2.36
N PHE A 81 16.69 11.87 1.10
CA PHE A 81 15.69 12.09 0.06
C PHE A 81 14.41 11.28 0.30
N ILE A 82 14.56 9.99 0.62
CA ILE A 82 13.42 9.10 0.82
C ILE A 82 12.81 9.23 2.23
N LEU A 83 13.44 9.99 3.12
CA LEU A 83 13.01 10.11 4.51
C LEU A 83 11.60 10.72 4.61
N ALA A 84 11.30 11.68 3.75
CA ALA A 84 9.99 12.31 3.69
C ALA A 84 8.91 11.30 3.30
N ASP A 85 9.20 10.45 2.32
CA ASP A 85 8.27 9.46 1.79
C ASP A 85 8.01 8.33 2.79
N LEU A 86 9.07 7.78 3.39
CA LEU A 86 8.92 6.77 4.46
C LEU A 86 8.20 7.35 5.68
N ARG A 87 8.45 8.62 6.02
CA ARG A 87 7.73 9.29 7.11
C ARG A 87 6.24 9.45 6.79
N LYS A 88 5.87 9.81 5.56
CA LYS A 88 4.46 9.90 5.12
C LYS A 88 3.76 8.54 5.22
N LEU A 89 4.41 7.46 4.80
CA LEU A 89 3.86 6.11 4.93
C LEU A 89 3.69 5.72 6.41
N TYR A 90 4.70 6.03 7.24
CA TYR A 90 4.65 5.74 8.66
C TYR A 90 3.56 6.54 9.38
N SER A 91 3.38 7.83 9.06
CA SER A 91 2.31 8.65 9.61
C SER A 91 0.94 8.13 9.19
N ARG A 92 0.78 7.72 7.91
CA ARG A 92 -0.48 7.16 7.42
C ARG A 92 -0.88 5.87 8.14
N LEU A 93 0.09 5.02 8.48
CA LEU A 93 -0.15 3.83 9.30
C LEU A 93 -0.61 4.21 10.72
N ASN A 94 -0.17 5.35 11.26
CA ASN A 94 -0.53 5.84 12.59
C ASN A 94 -1.81 6.68 12.63
N ASP A 95 -2.33 7.12 11.48
CA ASP A 95 -3.61 7.82 11.40
C ASP A 95 -4.73 6.95 12.02
N GLY A 96 -5.49 7.54 12.94
CA GLY A 96 -6.57 6.90 13.68
C GLY A 96 -6.36 6.80 15.20
N ILE A 97 -5.23 7.23 15.74
CA ILE A 97 -5.02 7.22 17.22
C ILE A 97 -5.71 8.42 17.91
N ASN A 98 -5.84 9.58 17.25
CA ASN A 98 -6.30 10.82 17.92
C ASN A 98 -7.31 11.69 17.13
N THR A 99 -7.82 11.28 15.97
CA THR A 99 -8.78 12.09 15.19
C THR A 99 -9.89 11.23 14.60
N ARG A 100 -11.05 11.85 14.29
CA ARG A 100 -12.20 11.26 13.58
C ARG A 100 -11.88 10.62 12.21
N ARG A 101 -10.60 10.49 11.84
CA ARG A 101 -10.14 9.86 10.60
C ARG A 101 -10.35 8.35 10.69
N LEU A 102 -10.90 7.78 9.62
CA LEU A 102 -11.09 6.35 9.46
C LEU A 102 -9.77 5.59 9.67
N HIS A 103 -9.80 4.57 10.53
CA HIS A 103 -8.71 3.62 10.65
C HIS A 103 -8.35 3.05 9.27
N ILE A 104 -7.05 2.85 9.03
CA ILE A 104 -6.60 2.22 7.80
C ILE A 104 -7.16 0.80 7.72
N ASN A 105 -7.82 0.50 6.59
CA ASN A 105 -8.43 -0.79 6.32
C ASN A 105 -7.49 -1.67 5.50
N LYS A 106 -7.91 -2.92 5.25
CA LYS A 106 -7.16 -3.90 4.46
C LYS A 106 -6.70 -3.38 3.09
N VAL A 107 -7.54 -2.60 2.39
CA VAL A 107 -7.22 -2.06 1.06
C VAL A 107 -6.10 -1.02 1.15
N GLY A 108 -6.21 -0.07 2.08
CA GLY A 108 -5.15 0.93 2.32
C GLY A 108 -3.85 0.28 2.78
N LEU A 109 -3.92 -0.74 3.65
CA LEU A 109 -2.75 -1.53 4.06
C LEU A 109 -2.10 -2.26 2.89
N ALA A 110 -2.89 -2.81 1.96
CA ALA A 110 -2.37 -3.46 0.76
C ALA A 110 -1.66 -2.45 -0.17
N ALA A 111 -2.20 -1.23 -0.32
CA ALA A 111 -1.55 -0.18 -1.09
C ALA A 111 -0.21 0.24 -0.48
N ILE A 112 -0.15 0.46 0.84
CA ILE A 112 1.12 0.76 1.54
C ILE A 112 2.08 -0.42 1.42
N ARG A 113 1.60 -1.66 1.53
CA ARG A 113 2.41 -2.86 1.35
C ARG A 113 3.07 -2.89 -0.02
N ALA A 114 2.31 -2.65 -1.08
CA ALA A 114 2.84 -2.61 -2.45
C ALA A 114 3.93 -1.54 -2.59
N LYS A 115 3.75 -0.35 -2.01
CA LYS A 115 4.78 0.71 -1.99
C LYS A 115 6.05 0.28 -1.26
N VAL A 116 5.90 -0.35 -0.09
CA VAL A 116 7.01 -0.89 0.69
C VAL A 116 7.78 -1.94 -0.12
N ASP A 117 7.08 -2.82 -0.82
CA ASP A 117 7.71 -3.86 -1.64
C ASP A 117 8.42 -3.26 -2.87
N ILE A 118 7.86 -2.22 -3.50
CA ILE A 118 8.53 -1.45 -4.57
C ILE A 118 9.83 -0.81 -4.06
N PHE A 119 9.82 -0.21 -2.86
CA PHE A 119 11.05 0.32 -2.29
C PHE A 119 12.10 -0.75 -2.00
N LYS A 120 11.71 -1.98 -1.62
CA LYS A 120 12.65 -3.11 -1.50
C LYS A 120 13.25 -3.49 -2.86
N LEU A 121 12.43 -3.51 -3.92
CA LEU A 121 12.92 -3.78 -5.28
C LEU A 121 13.93 -2.73 -5.75
N LEU A 122 13.78 -1.47 -5.34
CA LEU A 122 14.77 -0.43 -5.63
C LEU A 122 16.07 -0.59 -4.83
N LEU A 123 16.03 -1.23 -3.66
CA LEU A 123 17.22 -1.50 -2.84
C LEU A 123 18.02 -2.71 -3.30
N GLU A 124 17.35 -3.74 -3.80
CA GLU A 124 17.95 -4.98 -4.34
C GLU A 124 19.20 -4.74 -5.19
N PRO A 125 19.14 -3.96 -6.29
CA PRO A 125 20.31 -3.76 -7.14
C PRO A 125 21.41 -2.96 -6.46
N LEU A 126 21.07 -2.06 -5.53
CA LEU A 126 22.07 -1.31 -4.74
C LEU A 126 22.86 -2.24 -3.82
N LYS A 127 22.18 -3.22 -3.21
CA LYS A 127 22.83 -4.27 -2.41
C LYS A 127 23.73 -5.14 -3.28
N ASN A 128 23.23 -5.57 -4.44
CA ASN A 128 23.95 -6.48 -5.34
C ASN A 128 25.24 -5.84 -5.89
N TYR A 129 25.17 -4.58 -6.32
CA TYR A 129 26.32 -3.88 -6.87
C TYR A 129 27.17 -3.16 -5.80
N LYS A 130 26.71 -3.11 -4.54
CA LYS A 130 27.33 -2.35 -3.44
C LYS A 130 27.59 -0.88 -3.79
N VAL A 131 26.72 -0.30 -4.62
CA VAL A 131 26.83 1.09 -5.11
C VAL A 131 26.09 2.02 -4.16
N LYS A 132 26.75 3.10 -3.73
CA LYS A 132 26.06 4.21 -3.07
C LYS A 132 25.44 5.10 -4.14
N LEU A 133 24.14 5.38 -4.04
CA LEU A 133 23.43 6.14 -5.07
C LEU A 133 23.92 7.58 -5.22
N GLN A 134 24.58 8.10 -4.18
CA GLN A 134 25.24 9.41 -4.19
C GLN A 134 26.28 9.51 -5.32
N ASP A 135 26.92 8.39 -5.65
CA ASP A 135 27.98 8.28 -6.64
C ASP A 135 27.43 7.97 -8.05
N ALA A 136 26.11 7.74 -8.18
CA ALA A 136 25.41 7.31 -9.39
C ALA A 136 24.30 8.30 -9.76
N SER A 137 24.68 9.43 -10.37
CA SER A 137 23.80 10.58 -10.58
C SER A 137 22.58 10.27 -11.46
N MET A 138 22.72 9.45 -12.50
CA MET A 138 21.61 9.10 -13.39
C MET A 138 20.64 8.13 -12.73
N SER A 139 21.16 7.18 -11.95
CA SER A 139 20.36 6.29 -11.12
C SER A 139 19.63 7.04 -10.00
N MET A 140 20.28 8.06 -9.42
CA MET A 140 19.67 8.93 -8.40
C MET A 140 18.47 9.72 -8.94
N ILE A 141 18.59 10.29 -10.14
CA ILE A 141 17.48 10.99 -10.81
C ILE A 141 16.31 10.03 -11.05
N GLN A 142 16.62 8.83 -11.57
CA GLN A 142 15.60 7.82 -11.86
C GLN A 142 14.90 7.33 -10.58
N PHE A 143 15.66 7.11 -9.52
CA PHE A 143 15.13 6.74 -8.21
C PHE A 143 14.16 7.81 -7.69
N LYS A 144 14.54 9.08 -7.76
CA LYS A 144 13.69 10.20 -7.32
C LYS A 144 12.40 10.28 -8.14
N PHE A 145 12.48 10.08 -9.45
CA PHE A 145 11.30 10.01 -10.31
C PHE A 145 10.32 8.93 -9.84
N ILE A 146 10.82 7.71 -9.63
CA ILE A 146 10.00 6.59 -9.17
C ILE A 146 9.40 6.87 -7.79
N SER A 147 10.20 7.39 -6.85
CA SER A 147 9.73 7.71 -5.49
C SER A 147 8.61 8.76 -5.51
N ASN A 148 8.78 9.82 -6.29
CA ASN A 148 7.76 10.86 -6.42
C ASN A 148 6.45 10.31 -6.99
N TYR A 149 6.53 9.53 -8.07
CA TYR A 149 5.36 8.94 -8.72
C TYR A 149 4.65 7.95 -7.80
N LEU A 150 5.41 7.11 -7.09
CA LEU A 150 4.87 6.16 -6.11
C LEU A 150 4.12 6.87 -4.98
N MET A 151 4.55 8.07 -4.60
CA MET A 151 4.01 8.82 -3.46
C MET A 151 2.92 9.84 -3.83
N GLU A 152 2.56 9.97 -5.10
CA GLU A 152 1.48 10.84 -5.57
C GLU A 152 0.13 10.50 -4.92
N HIS A 153 -0.18 9.20 -4.83
CA HIS A 153 -1.36 8.69 -4.13
C HIS A 153 -0.97 7.67 -3.06
N ILE A 154 -1.10 8.04 -1.79
CA ILE A 154 -0.64 7.19 -0.67
C ILE A 154 -1.48 5.91 -0.52
N ASP A 155 -2.79 6.01 -0.68
CA ASP A 155 -3.74 4.93 -0.35
C ASP A 155 -4.13 4.05 -1.55
N SER A 156 -3.59 4.32 -2.74
CA SER A 156 -3.89 3.56 -3.95
C SER A 156 -2.67 3.47 -4.88
N ILE A 157 -2.69 2.46 -5.75
CA ILE A 157 -1.85 2.35 -6.94
C ILE A 157 -2.75 1.69 -8.00
N SER A 158 -2.95 2.34 -9.14
CA SER A 158 -3.69 1.74 -10.25
C SER A 158 -2.84 0.64 -10.93
N LYS A 159 -3.48 -0.28 -11.65
CA LYS A 159 -2.75 -1.31 -12.40
C LYS A 159 -1.78 -0.69 -13.41
N GLN A 160 -2.23 0.32 -14.15
CA GLN A 160 -1.40 1.04 -15.11
C GLN A 160 -0.20 1.72 -14.42
N GLN A 161 -0.43 2.41 -13.30
CA GLN A 161 0.64 3.02 -12.51
C GLN A 161 1.67 1.98 -12.06
N TYR A 162 1.21 0.81 -11.62
CA TYR A 162 2.09 -0.28 -11.21
C TYR A 162 2.94 -0.78 -12.38
N ASP A 163 2.33 -1.04 -13.53
CA ASP A 163 3.03 -1.53 -14.73
C ASP A 163 4.07 -0.50 -15.20
N ASP A 164 3.73 0.78 -15.22
CA ASP A 164 4.64 1.88 -15.57
C ASP A 164 5.82 1.96 -14.58
N ILE A 165 5.56 1.83 -13.28
CA ILE A 165 6.62 1.81 -12.25
C ILE A 165 7.55 0.63 -12.47
N MET A 166 7.05 -0.56 -12.81
CA MET A 166 7.90 -1.73 -13.06
C MET A 166 8.86 -1.47 -14.23
N LEU A 167 8.39 -0.87 -15.33
CA LEU A 167 9.25 -0.49 -16.46
C LEU A 167 10.32 0.52 -16.05
N GLU A 168 9.98 1.48 -15.19
CA GLU A 168 10.94 2.46 -14.69
C GLU A 168 11.94 1.85 -13.68
N ILE A 169 11.56 0.81 -12.93
CA ILE A 169 12.49 0.01 -12.11
C ILE A 169 13.48 -0.75 -13.00
N ASP A 170 13.02 -1.35 -14.10
CA ASP A 170 13.91 -2.02 -15.06
C ASP A 170 14.89 -1.02 -15.68
N ARG A 171 14.41 0.19 -16.00
CA ARG A 171 15.27 1.28 -16.48
C ARG A 171 16.28 1.70 -15.42
N PHE A 172 15.86 1.80 -14.16
CA PHE A 172 16.75 2.09 -13.02
C PHE A 172 17.85 1.04 -12.89
N TYR A 173 17.50 -0.24 -12.95
CA TYR A 173 18.46 -1.35 -12.88
C TYR A 173 19.54 -1.22 -13.97
N LYS A 174 19.11 -1.01 -15.22
CA LYS A 174 20.03 -0.87 -16.37
C LYS A 174 20.95 0.34 -16.23
N ARG A 175 20.43 1.47 -15.75
CA ARG A 175 21.24 2.67 -15.50
C ARG A 175 22.29 2.44 -14.42
N LEU A 176 21.89 1.80 -13.32
CA LEU A 176 22.81 1.51 -12.22
C LEU A 176 23.90 0.54 -12.66
N GLN A 177 23.54 -0.50 -13.42
CA GLN A 177 24.51 -1.43 -14.00
C GLN A 177 25.51 -0.70 -14.91
N PHE A 178 25.02 0.17 -15.79
CA PHE A 178 25.87 0.96 -16.68
C PHE A 178 26.81 1.89 -15.90
N GLU A 179 26.30 2.62 -14.91
CA GLU A 179 27.13 3.48 -14.06
C GLU A 179 28.15 2.65 -13.29
N ASN A 180 27.77 1.50 -12.74
CA ASN A 180 28.71 0.61 -12.05
C ASN A 180 29.83 0.11 -12.98
N ILE A 181 29.52 -0.28 -14.23
CA ILE A 181 30.55 -0.67 -15.21
C ILE A 181 31.45 0.50 -15.59
N LYS A 182 30.86 1.68 -15.81
CA LYS A 182 31.62 2.89 -16.20
C LYS A 182 32.59 3.34 -15.12
N TYR A 183 32.20 3.19 -13.85
CA TYR A 183 32.96 3.65 -12.69
C TYR A 183 33.76 2.55 -11.98
N GLN A 184 33.61 1.27 -12.34
CA GLN A 184 34.60 0.24 -12.04
C GLN A 184 35.68 0.26 -13.13
N PRO A 185 36.84 0.89 -12.88
CA PRO A 185 37.88 0.95 -13.89
C PRO A 185 38.48 -0.45 -13.99
N TYR A 186 38.44 -1.03 -15.19
CA TYR A 186 39.38 -2.02 -15.74
C TYR A 186 40.42 -2.55 -14.73
N LEU A 187 39.97 -3.39 -13.78
CA LEU A 187 40.90 -4.19 -12.99
C LEU A 187 41.36 -5.30 -13.94
N ILE A 188 42.67 -5.35 -14.17
CA ILE A 188 43.42 -6.21 -15.10
C ILE A 188 43.60 -5.60 -16.51
N LYS A 189 44.47 -4.60 -16.62
CA LYS A 189 45.44 -4.64 -17.74
C LYS A 189 46.46 -5.71 -17.37
N PRO A 190 46.60 -6.83 -18.10
CA PRO A 190 47.74 -7.71 -17.90
C PRO A 190 48.99 -6.88 -18.19
N GLU A 191 49.95 -6.91 -17.26
CA GLU A 191 51.28 -6.39 -17.50
C GLU A 191 51.81 -7.07 -18.77
N VAL A 192 51.90 -6.29 -19.84
CA VAL A 192 52.62 -6.71 -21.04
C VAL A 192 54.07 -6.82 -20.63
N LYS A 193 54.52 -8.02 -20.27
CA LYS A 193 55.94 -8.35 -20.21
C LYS A 193 56.48 -8.13 -21.62
N ARG A 194 57.17 -7.00 -21.81
CA ARG A 194 58.02 -6.80 -22.97
C ARG A 194 59.14 -7.85 -22.89
N MET A 195 59.14 -8.78 -23.85
CA MET A 195 60.33 -9.56 -24.19
C MET A 195 61.29 -8.68 -24.98
#